data_AF-A0A392RT39-F1
#
_entry.id   AF-A0A392RT39-F1
#
_cell.length_a   1.000
_cell.length_b   1.000
_cell.length_c   1.000
_cell.angle_alpha   90.00
_cell.angle_beta   90.00
_cell.angle_gamma   90.00
#
_symmetry.space_group_name_H-M   'P 1'
#
loop_
_entity.id
_entity.type
_entity.pdbx_description
1 polymer ?
#
loop_
_entity_poly.entity_id
_entity_poly.type
_entity_poly.pdbx_seq_one_letter_code
_entity_poly.pdbx_strand_id
1 'polypeptide(L)' 'MVRLDLTIVLNQNRARYVKLFGGQDIFDVIKNALVPDEIGAAHDDKWMTMPDVGFLVAQKYKHVVALIGGN' A
#
# COMPACT_ATOMS: atom_id res chain seq x y z
N MET A 1 7.70 6.41 9.89
CA MET A 1 7.31 5.21 10.66
C MET A 1 6.17 4.44 10.00
N VAL A 2 5.03 5.07 9.67
CA VAL A 2 3.89 4.38 9.02
C VAL A 2 4.22 3.71 7.68
N ARG A 3 4.94 4.37 6.76
CA ARG A 3 5.31 3.77 5.46
C ARG A 3 6.13 2.48 5.61
N LEU A 4 7.16 2.49 6.46
CA LEU A 4 8.01 1.33 6.74
C LEU A 4 7.18 0.14 7.27
N ASP A 5 6.28 0.40 8.23
CA ASP A 5 5.43 -0.65 8.78
C ASP A 5 4.48 -1.23 7.72
N LEU A 6 3.93 -0.39 6.85
CA LEU A 6 3.06 -0.83 5.75
C LEU A 6 3.83 -1.66 4.72
N THR A 7 5.09 -1.34 4.45
CA THR A 7 5.97 -2.15 3.60
C THR A 7 6.22 -3.53 4.21
N ILE A 8 6.45 -3.62 5.52
CA ILE A 8 6.59 -4.90 6.22
C ILE A 8 5.31 -5.74 6.06
N VAL A 9 4.15 -5.13 6.29
CA VAL A 9 2.84 -5.80 6.16
C VAL A 9 2.58 -6.25 4.73
N LEU A 10 2.91 -5.41 3.73
CA LEU A 10 2.80 -5.76 2.31
C LEU A 10 3.65 -6.99 1.97
N ASN A 11 4.91 -7.00 2.39
CA ASN A 11 5.82 -8.12 2.14
C ASN A 11 5.36 -9.42 2.82
N GLN A 12 4.89 -9.34 4.08
CA GLN A 12 4.34 -10.49 4.81
C GLN A 12 3.10 -11.09 4.12
N ASN A 13 2.32 -10.25 3.43
CA ASN A 13 1.08 -10.64 2.76
C ASN A 13 1.23 -10.77 1.23
N ARG A 14 2.46 -10.79 0.69
CA ARG A 14 2.73 -10.73 -0.75
C ARG A 14 1.91 -11.72 -1.57
N ALA A 15 1.96 -13.01 -1.22
CA ALA A 15 1.25 -14.05 -1.97
C ALA A 15 -0.26 -13.79 -2.02
N ARG A 16 -0.85 -13.33 -0.92
CA ARG A 16 -2.28 -13.01 -0.83
C ARG A 16 -2.61 -11.73 -1.61
N TYR A 17 -1.76 -10.72 -1.49
CA TYR A 17 -1.92 -9.45 -2.18
C TYR A 17 -1.86 -9.62 -3.70
N VAL A 18 -0.82 -10.30 -4.21
CA VAL A 18 -0.65 -10.62 -5.64
C VAL A 18 -1.86 -11.38 -6.19
N LYS A 19 -2.35 -12.37 -5.43
CA LYS A 19 -3.54 -13.15 -5.82
C LYS A 19 -4.82 -12.31 -5.91
N LEU A 20 -4.97 -11.31 -5.05
CA LEU A 20 -6.19 -10.49 -4.96
C LEU A 20 -6.20 -9.30 -5.92
N PHE A 21 -5.05 -8.66 -6.11
CA PHE A 21 -4.94 -7.40 -6.85
C PHE A 21 -4.35 -7.54 -8.25
N GLY A 22 -4.10 -8.78 -8.70
CA GLY A 22 -3.96 -9.07 -10.13
C GLY A 22 -2.55 -9.31 -10.64
N GLY A 23 -1.52 -9.29 -9.79
CA GLY A 23 -0.18 -9.67 -10.24
C GLY A 23 0.98 -9.10 -9.44
N GLN A 24 2.18 -9.51 -9.85
CA GLN A 24 3.44 -9.05 -9.27
C GLN A 24 3.76 -7.59 -9.64
N ASP A 25 3.32 -7.17 -10.82
CA ASP A 25 3.41 -5.81 -11.33
C ASP A 25 2.74 -4.79 -10.40
N ILE A 26 1.50 -5.06 -9.97
CA ILE A 26 0.78 -4.19 -9.03
C ILE A 26 1.47 -4.15 -7.66
N PHE A 27 1.98 -5.30 -7.20
CA PHE A 27 2.76 -5.37 -5.97
C PHE A 27 4.01 -4.47 -6.03
N ASP A 28 4.74 -4.49 -7.15
CA ASP A 28 5.97 -3.71 -7.32
C ASP A 28 5.66 -2.21 -7.38
N VAL A 29 4.57 -1.80 -8.05
CA VAL A 29 4.09 -0.41 -8.06
C VAL A 29 3.81 0.08 -6.63
N ILE A 30 3.07 -0.70 -5.82
CA ILE A 30 2.73 -0.29 -4.45
C ILE A 30 3.94 -0.31 -3.52
N LYS A 31 4.83 -1.28 -3.68
CA LYS A 31 6.10 -1.31 -2.94
C LYS A 31 6.92 -0.05 -3.21
N ASN A 32 7.00 0.39 -4.47
CA ASN A 32 7.71 1.59 -4.89
C ASN A 32 6.99 2.90 -4.48
N ALA A 33 5.67 2.85 -4.26
CA ALA A 33 4.92 3.98 -3.69
C ALA A 33 5.17 4.12 -2.17
N LEU A 34 5.32 3.00 -1.46
CA LEU A 34 5.60 2.99 -0.02
C LEU A 34 7.06 3.38 0.30
N VAL A 35 8.00 2.92 -0.52
CA VAL A 35 9.44 3.24 -0.40
C VAL A 35 9.93 3.67 -1.79
N PRO A 36 10.10 4.97 -2.03
CA PRO A 36 10.71 5.44 -3.27
C PRO A 36 12.16 4.95 -3.35
N ASP A 37 12.59 4.52 -4.54
CA ASP A 37 13.97 4.04 -4.79
C ASP A 37 15.02 5.16 -4.70
N GLU A 38 14.62 6.43 -4.80
CA GLU A 38 15.52 7.58 -4.76
C GLU A 38 15.34 8.40 -3.48
N ILE A 39 16.46 8.82 -2.89
CA ILE A 39 16.47 9.88 -1.86
C ILE A 39 16.26 11.20 -2.57
N GLY A 40 15.00 11.52 -2.85
CA GLY A 40 14.56 12.74 -3.51
C GLY A 40 13.21 13.19 -2.97
N ALA A 41 12.68 14.31 -3.49
CA ALA A 41 11.31 14.73 -3.18
C ALA A 41 10.38 13.52 -3.43
N ALA A 42 9.65 13.10 -2.40
CA ALA A 42 8.66 12.05 -2.57
C ALA A 42 7.70 12.52 -3.67
N HIS A 43 7.70 11.82 -4.81
CA HIS A 43 6.84 12.16 -5.92
C HIS A 43 5.39 12.21 -5.41
N ASP A 44 4.82 13.43 -5.37
CA ASP A 44 3.47 13.70 -4.89
C ASP A 44 2.41 12.92 -5.69
N ASP A 45 2.80 12.31 -6.80
CA ASP A 45 2.06 11.50 -7.78
C ASP A 45 2.15 9.98 -7.54
N LYS A 46 2.95 9.51 -6.57
CA LYS A 46 2.94 8.08 -6.18
C LYS A 46 1.85 7.81 -5.13
N TRP A 47 0.61 7.79 -5.57
CA TRP A 47 -0.56 7.49 -4.74
C TRP A 47 -0.84 5.99 -4.69
N MET A 48 -1.26 5.52 -3.53
CA MET A 48 -1.91 4.22 -3.38
C MET A 48 -3.41 4.37 -3.60
N THR A 49 -4.04 3.35 -4.19
CA THR A 49 -5.50 3.36 -4.32
C THR A 49 -6.16 3.02 -2.97
N MET A 50 -7.41 3.41 -2.78
CA MET A 50 -8.15 3.11 -1.54
C MET A 50 -8.19 1.61 -1.20
N PRO A 51 -8.38 0.68 -2.16
CA PRO A 51 -8.24 -0.75 -1.89
C PRO A 51 -6.89 -1.17 -1.32
N ASP A 52 -5.79 -0.58 -1.80
CA ASP A 52 -4.44 -0.90 -1.33
C ASP A 52 -4.23 -0.44 0.11
N VAL A 53 -4.63 0.80 0.40
CA VAL A 53 -4.59 1.37 1.75
C VAL A 53 -5.46 0.56 2.71
N GLY A 54 -6.69 0.26 2.29
CA GLY A 54 -7.65 -0.54 3.06
C GLY A 54 -7.11 -1.94 3.37
N PHE A 55 -6.51 -2.62 2.39
CA PHE A 55 -5.90 -3.94 2.60
C PHE A 55 -4.80 -3.89 3.66
N LEU A 56 -3.84 -2.97 3.52
CA LEU A 56 -2.69 -2.90 4.43
C LEU A 56 -3.08 -2.49 5.85
N VAL A 57 -3.96 -1.50 5.99
CA VAL A 57 -4.45 -1.06 7.31
C VAL A 57 -5.27 -2.16 7.97
N ALA A 58 -6.09 -2.89 7.22
CA ALA A 58 -6.84 -4.03 7.74
C ALA A 58 -5.92 -5.17 8.22
N GLN A 59 -4.85 -5.48 7.49
CA GLN A 59 -3.89 -6.49 7.94
C GLN A 59 -3.12 -6.03 9.19
N LYS A 60 -2.74 -4.75 9.27
CA LYS A 60 -1.93 -4.24 10.39
C LYS A 60 -2.75 -4.06 11.66
N TYR A 61 -3.89 -3.39 11.56
CA TYR A 61 -4.65 -2.94 12.72
C TYR A 61 -5.86 -3.82 12.99
N LYS A 62 -6.27 -4.71 12.07
CA LYS A 62 -7.53 -5.48 12.15
C LYS A 62 -8.78 -4.57 12.18
N HIS A 63 -8.69 -3.39 11.59
CA HIS A 63 -9.77 -2.41 11.49
C HIS A 63 -10.13 -2.17 10.02
N VAL A 64 -11.38 -1.81 9.77
CA VAL A 64 -11.85 -1.40 8.44
C VAL A 64 -11.61 0.11 8.26
N VAL A 65 -11.08 0.51 7.11
CA VAL A 65 -10.94 1.92 6.74
C VAL A 65 -12.10 2.32 5.86
N ALA A 66 -12.80 3.39 6.25
CA ALA A 66 -13.81 4.04 5.42
C ALA A 66 -13.26 5.39 4.96
N LEU A 67 -13.32 5.65 3.66
CA LEU A 67 -13.07 6.99 3.12
C LEU A 67 -14.41 7.71 3.04
N ILE A 68 -14.54 8.84 3.71
CA ILE A 68 -15.71 9.70 3.60
C ILE A 68 -15.40 10.72 2.51
N GLY A 69 -16.06 10.59 1.36
CA GLY A 69 -15.97 11.58 0.28
C GLY A 69 -16.75 12.84 0.67
N GLY A 70 -16.11 14.01 0.61
CA GLY A 70 -16.78 15.30 0.71
C GLY A 70 -17.45 15.65 -0.61
N ASN A 71 -18.70 16.12 -0.55
CA ASN A 71 -19.41 16.74 -1.68
C ASN A 71 -18.90 18.17 -1.90
#